data_AF-A0AAU2ZA20-F1
#
_entry.id   AF-A0AAU2ZA20-F1
#
_cell.length_a   1.000
_cell.length_b   1.000
_cell.length_c   1.000
_cell.angle_alpha   90.00
_cell.angle_beta   90.00
_cell.angle_gamma   90.00
#
_symmetry.space_group_name_H-M   'P 1'
#
loop_
_entity.id
_entity.type
_entity.pdbx_description
1 polymer ?
#
loop_
_entity_poly.entity_id
_entity_poly.type
_entity_poly.pdbx_seq_one_letter_code
_entity_poly.pdbx_strand_id
1 'polypeptide(L)'
;MSAPDGSPVGAERSIGQLFASATTEMSSLVHDEIALAKAQLKQDVKRGAISGGAFAVAGAVLIFSLPMLSFALAYGIRTWSDWNLAICFLLSFAANVLVAAALALIGVVFAKKAKKSKGPQKVAASVKETAGVLQNAKPHPRELPAQDRVPEAIEAVARSSS
;
A
#
# COMPACT_ATOMS: atom_id res chain seq x y z
N MET A 1 -33.80 55.78 29.38
CA MET A 1 -33.15 55.27 28.15
C MET A 1 -32.17 54.19 28.58
N SER A 2 -32.54 52.90 28.52
CA SER A 2 -32.31 51.94 27.40
C SER A 2 -30.84 51.50 27.34
N ALA A 3 -30.43 50.23 27.44
CA ALA A 3 -31.09 48.92 27.45
C ALA A 3 -30.19 47.91 28.24
N PRO A 4 -30.70 46.75 28.70
CA PRO A 4 -29.86 45.68 29.23
C PRO A 4 -29.30 44.85 28.06
N ASP A 5 -27.96 44.72 27.98
CA ASP A 5 -27.30 43.81 27.04
C ASP A 5 -27.59 42.37 27.43
N GLY A 6 -28.61 41.81 26.79
CA GLY A 6 -28.91 40.38 26.81
C GLY A 6 -27.89 39.61 25.99
N SER A 7 -26.69 39.40 26.55
CA SER A 7 -25.90 38.23 26.16
C SER A 7 -26.63 37.01 26.74
N PRO A 8 -27.17 36.08 25.92
CA PRO A 8 -27.78 34.87 26.46
C PRO A 8 -26.65 33.97 26.99
N VAL A 9 -26.26 34.21 28.24
CA VAL A 9 -25.57 33.24 29.08
C VAL A 9 -26.61 32.16 29.36
N GLY A 10 -26.58 31.07 28.59
CA GLY A 10 -27.50 29.94 28.77
C GLY A 10 -28.54 29.73 27.68
N ALA A 11 -28.20 29.94 26.41
CA ALA A 11 -28.82 29.07 25.39
C ALA A 11 -28.28 27.66 25.66
N GLU A 12 -29.03 26.84 26.39
CA GLU A 12 -28.79 25.40 26.47
C GLU A 12 -28.50 24.92 25.06
N ARG A 13 -27.25 24.51 24.79
CA ARG A 13 -26.87 24.11 23.45
C ARG A 13 -27.80 22.98 23.08
N SER A 14 -28.66 23.23 22.09
CA SER A 14 -29.64 22.25 21.63
C SER A 14 -28.93 20.90 21.46
N ILE A 15 -29.58 19.80 21.88
CA ILE A 15 -29.05 18.44 21.70
C ILE A 15 -28.57 18.24 20.25
N GLY A 16 -29.25 18.85 19.28
CA GLY A 16 -28.84 18.85 17.87
C GLY A 16 -27.54 19.62 17.60
N GLN A 17 -27.28 20.74 18.26
CA GLN A 17 -26.02 21.49 18.16
C GLN A 17 -24.85 20.79 18.87
N LEU A 18 -25.10 20.02 19.94
CA LEU A 18 -24.09 19.19 20.60
C LEU A 18 -23.71 18.01 19.71
N PHE A 19 -24.69 17.33 19.13
CA PHE A 19 -24.48 16.21 18.22
C PHE A 19 -23.77 16.67 16.92
N ALA A 20 -24.15 17.81 16.37
CA ALA A 20 -23.48 18.41 15.21
C ALA A 20 -22.00 18.71 15.50
N SER A 21 -21.71 19.30 16.67
CA SER A 21 -20.33 19.63 17.05
C SER A 21 -19.49 18.37 17.31
N ALA A 22 -20.04 17.37 18.00
CA ALA A 22 -19.37 16.08 18.21
C ALA A 22 -19.08 15.34 16.88
N THR A 23 -20.02 15.41 15.92
CA THR A 23 -19.84 14.84 14.58
C THR A 23 -18.74 15.58 13.81
N THR A 24 -18.67 16.91 13.92
CA THR A 24 -17.60 17.71 13.32
C THR A 24 -16.23 17.38 13.92
N GLU A 25 -16.11 17.26 15.24
CA GLU A 25 -14.86 16.86 15.91
C GLU A 25 -14.41 15.46 15.47
N MET A 26 -15.34 14.50 15.41
CA MET A 26 -15.05 13.15 14.89
C MET A 26 -14.58 13.20 13.44
N SER A 27 -15.20 14.04 12.61
CA SER A 27 -14.80 14.21 11.21
C SER A 27 -13.40 14.82 11.06
N SER A 28 -13.02 15.74 11.95
CA SER A 28 -11.66 16.31 12.01
C SER A 28 -10.63 15.25 12.38
N LEU A 29 -10.93 14.44 13.41
CA LEU A 29 -10.06 13.37 13.90
C LEU A 29 -9.78 12.30 12.83
N VAL A 30 -10.81 11.90 12.09
CA VAL A 30 -10.67 10.98 10.95
C VAL A 30 -9.81 11.60 9.84
N HIS A 31 -9.96 12.90 9.58
CA HIS A 31 -9.15 13.59 8.58
C HIS A 31 -7.66 13.61 8.97
N ASP A 32 -7.37 13.83 10.25
CA ASP A 32 -6.01 13.82 10.80
C ASP A 32 -5.40 12.41 10.76
N GLU A 33 -6.16 11.38 11.11
CA GLU A 33 -5.70 9.98 11.03
C GLU A 33 -5.36 9.59 9.57
N ILE A 34 -6.18 10.02 8.61
CA ILE A 34 -5.94 9.83 7.18
C ILE A 34 -4.70 10.61 6.73
N ALA A 35 -4.55 11.86 7.18
CA ALA A 35 -3.38 12.68 6.86
C ALA A 35 -2.09 12.04 7.37
N LEU A 36 -2.12 11.47 8.58
CA LEU A 36 -1.01 10.77 9.20
C LEU A 36 -0.70 9.44 8.49
N ALA A 37 -1.72 8.62 8.20
CA ALA A 37 -1.57 7.39 7.42
C ALA A 37 -0.98 7.68 6.03
N LYS A 38 -1.41 8.78 5.39
CA LYS A 38 -0.85 9.24 4.10
C LYS A 38 0.61 9.66 4.23
N ALA A 39 0.99 10.31 5.33
CA ALA A 39 2.39 10.67 5.60
C ALA A 39 3.25 9.41 5.79
N GLN A 40 2.77 8.42 6.56
CA GLN A 40 3.46 7.13 6.73
C GLN A 40 3.61 6.38 5.41
N LEU A 41 2.53 6.26 4.62
CA LEU A 41 2.58 5.66 3.28
C LEU A 41 3.61 6.34 2.37
N LYS A 42 3.66 7.69 2.35
CA LYS A 42 4.67 8.42 1.58
C LYS A 42 6.08 8.12 2.07
N GLN A 43 6.27 8.02 3.39
CA GLN A 43 7.57 7.70 3.99
C GLN A 43 7.99 6.27 3.66
N ASP A 44 7.07 5.31 3.70
CA ASP A 44 7.31 3.91 3.34
C ASP A 44 7.63 3.76 1.84
N VAL A 45 6.89 4.45 0.97
CA VAL A 45 7.18 4.51 -0.46
C VAL A 45 8.56 5.12 -0.70
N LYS A 46 8.90 6.22 -0.02
CA LYS A 46 10.22 6.85 -0.15
C LYS A 46 11.34 5.91 0.30
N ARG A 47 11.18 5.23 1.43
CA ARG A 47 12.14 4.24 1.95
C ARG A 47 12.27 3.03 1.01
N GLY A 48 11.15 2.52 0.52
CA GLY A 48 11.09 1.46 -0.48
C GLY A 48 11.73 1.85 -1.81
N ALA A 49 11.52 3.08 -2.27
CA ALA A 49 12.11 3.61 -3.50
C ALA A 49 13.62 3.81 -3.38
N ILE A 50 14.11 4.37 -2.26
CA ILE A 50 15.54 4.55 -2.03
C ILE A 50 16.25 3.20 -1.95
N SER A 51 15.72 2.28 -1.13
CA SER A 51 16.30 0.94 -1.01
C SER A 51 16.22 0.17 -2.32
N GLY A 52 15.07 0.14 -2.97
CA GLY A 52 14.89 -0.52 -4.27
C GLY A 52 15.80 0.05 -5.36
N GLY A 53 15.93 1.37 -5.43
CA GLY A 53 16.83 2.06 -6.36
C GLY A 53 18.30 1.75 -6.06
N ALA A 54 18.71 1.80 -4.80
CA ALA A 54 20.08 1.46 -4.38
C ALA A 54 20.43 -0.01 -4.71
N PHE A 55 19.49 -0.95 -4.48
CA PHE A 55 19.68 -2.35 -4.85
C PHE A 55 19.78 -2.55 -6.37
N ALA A 56 19.03 -1.79 -7.17
CA ALA A 56 19.13 -1.85 -8.63
C ALA A 56 20.50 -1.38 -9.12
N VAL A 57 20.99 -0.25 -8.59
CA VAL A 57 22.33 0.28 -8.92
C VAL A 57 23.42 -0.67 -8.45
N ALA A 58 23.34 -1.20 -7.22
CA ALA A 58 24.29 -2.18 -6.70
C ALA A 58 24.32 -3.45 -7.56
N GLY A 59 23.15 -3.94 -7.99
CA GLY A 59 23.04 -5.08 -8.91
C GLY A 59 23.71 -4.80 -10.26
N ALA A 60 23.47 -3.60 -10.83
CA ALA A 60 24.13 -3.21 -12.07
C ALA A 60 25.66 -3.16 -11.91
N VAL A 61 26.17 -2.50 -10.87
CA VAL A 61 27.61 -2.42 -10.59
C VAL A 61 28.22 -3.82 -10.44
N LEU A 62 27.55 -4.74 -9.73
CA LEU A 62 28.02 -6.13 -9.61
C LEU A 62 28.11 -6.82 -10.97
N ILE A 63 27.08 -6.69 -11.82
CA ILE A 63 27.08 -7.28 -13.17
C ILE A 63 28.23 -6.69 -14.02
N PHE A 64 28.41 -5.37 -14.01
CA PHE A 64 29.49 -4.71 -14.74
C PHE A 64 30.89 -5.05 -14.16
N SER A 65 30.98 -5.44 -12.89
CA SER A 65 32.25 -5.86 -12.27
C SER A 65 32.66 -7.30 -12.58
N LEU A 66 31.74 -8.16 -13.07
CA LEU A 66 32.00 -9.59 -13.33
C LEU A 66 33.19 -9.84 -14.29
N PRO A 67 33.37 -9.10 -15.39
CA PRO A 67 34.54 -9.28 -16.25
C PRO A 67 35.84 -8.98 -15.49
N MET A 68 35.88 -7.88 -14.73
CA MET A 68 37.04 -7.50 -13.93
C MET A 68 37.37 -8.54 -12.85
N LEU A 69 36.35 -9.06 -12.17
CA LEU A 69 36.50 -10.14 -11.19
C LEU A 69 37.03 -11.42 -11.85
N SER A 70 36.58 -11.73 -13.06
CA SER A 70 37.07 -12.89 -13.82
C SER A 70 38.54 -12.76 -14.19
N PHE A 71 38.99 -11.57 -14.61
CA PHE A 71 40.41 -11.30 -14.83
C PHE A 71 41.21 -11.46 -13.53
N ALA A 72 40.75 -10.86 -12.42
CA ALA A 72 41.42 -10.94 -11.14
C ALA A 72 41.60 -12.39 -10.66
N LEU A 73 40.55 -13.21 -10.77
CA LEU A 73 40.62 -14.64 -10.45
C LEU A 73 41.54 -15.41 -11.39
N ALA A 74 41.48 -15.15 -12.70
CA ALA A 74 42.29 -15.86 -13.68
C ALA A 74 43.79 -15.60 -13.45
N TYR A 75 44.17 -14.35 -13.21
CA TYR A 75 45.55 -13.99 -12.87
C TYR A 75 45.96 -14.53 -11.49
N GLY A 76 45.06 -14.50 -10.49
CA GLY A 76 45.33 -15.10 -9.18
C GLY A 76 45.61 -16.60 -9.26
N ILE A 77 44.80 -17.36 -9.99
CA ILE A 77 45.01 -18.81 -10.19
C ILE A 77 46.32 -19.05 -10.95
N ARG A 78 46.59 -18.23 -11.98
CA ARG A 78 47.82 -18.32 -12.77
C ARG A 78 49.07 -18.16 -11.88
N THR A 79 49.06 -17.26 -10.89
CA THR A 79 50.23 -17.05 -9.99
C THR A 79 50.58 -18.26 -9.13
N TRP A 80 49.64 -19.16 -8.84
CA TRP A 80 49.86 -20.33 -7.99
C TRP A 80 50.07 -21.62 -8.76
N SER A 81 49.56 -21.72 -10.00
CA SER A 81 49.55 -22.98 -10.74
C SER A 81 50.38 -23.00 -12.03
N ASP A 82 50.83 -21.85 -12.56
CA ASP A 82 51.51 -21.74 -13.87
C ASP A 82 50.75 -22.39 -15.06
N TRP A 83 49.48 -22.74 -14.86
CA TRP A 83 48.62 -23.38 -15.85
C TRP A 83 48.30 -22.46 -17.01
N ASN A 84 47.88 -23.05 -18.13
CA ASN A 84 47.43 -22.30 -19.31
C ASN A 84 46.34 -21.29 -18.94
N LEU A 85 46.49 -20.04 -19.40
CA LEU A 85 45.58 -18.93 -19.14
C LEU A 85 44.12 -19.29 -19.44
N ALA A 86 43.89 -20.06 -20.51
CA ALA A 86 42.55 -20.51 -20.90
C ALA A 86 41.87 -21.35 -19.80
N ILE A 87 42.62 -22.23 -19.13
CA ILE A 87 42.11 -23.05 -18.03
C ILE A 87 41.79 -22.17 -16.82
N CYS A 88 42.64 -21.19 -16.52
CA CYS A 88 42.42 -20.24 -15.42
C CYS A 88 41.15 -19.39 -15.63
N PHE A 89 40.89 -18.92 -16.86
CA PHE A 89 39.64 -18.22 -17.18
C PHE A 89 38.42 -19.13 -17.05
N LEU A 90 38.52 -20.37 -17.50
CA LEU A 90 37.43 -21.33 -17.42
C LEU A 90 37.09 -21.68 -15.96
N LEU A 91 38.11 -21.83 -15.11
CA LEU A 91 37.93 -22.02 -13.67
C LEU A 91 37.31 -20.78 -13.00
N SER A 92 37.76 -19.59 -13.37
CA SER A 92 37.24 -18.32 -12.85
C SER A 92 35.77 -18.13 -13.23
N PHE A 93 35.40 -18.48 -14.46
CA PHE A 93 34.03 -18.52 -14.91
C PHE A 93 33.21 -19.53 -14.10
N ALA A 94 33.69 -20.75 -13.94
CA ALA A 94 33.02 -21.77 -13.14
C ALA A 94 32.81 -21.32 -11.68
N ALA A 95 33.81 -20.67 -11.07
CA ALA A 95 33.69 -20.10 -9.73
C ALA A 95 32.61 -19.01 -9.65
N ASN A 96 32.57 -18.08 -10.62
CA ASN A 96 31.52 -17.06 -10.68
C ASN A 96 30.12 -17.66 -10.86
N VAL A 97 29.99 -18.71 -11.68
CA VAL A 97 28.72 -19.43 -11.87
C VAL A 97 28.27 -20.11 -10.58
N LEU A 98 29.18 -20.73 -9.83
CA LEU A 98 28.87 -21.35 -8.54
C LEU A 98 28.38 -20.30 -7.52
N VAL A 99 29.06 -19.16 -7.43
CA VAL A 99 28.64 -18.04 -6.56
C VAL A 99 27.27 -17.52 -6.98
N ALA A 100 27.04 -17.32 -8.28
CA ALA A 100 25.75 -16.90 -8.80
C ALA A 100 24.63 -17.89 -8.49
N ALA A 101 24.90 -19.19 -8.61
CA ALA A 101 23.95 -20.26 -8.26
C ALA A 101 23.62 -20.26 -6.76
N ALA A 102 24.62 -20.09 -5.89
CA ALA A 102 24.42 -19.99 -4.44
C ALA A 102 23.58 -18.76 -4.06
N LEU A 103 23.89 -17.59 -4.64
CA LEU A 103 23.10 -16.37 -4.43
C LEU A 103 21.66 -16.53 -4.94
N ALA A 104 21.46 -17.16 -6.10
CA ALA A 104 20.14 -17.44 -6.63
C ALA A 104 19.33 -18.37 -5.72
N LEU A 105 19.96 -19.42 -5.18
CA LEU A 105 19.32 -20.32 -4.21
C LEU A 105 18.89 -19.58 -2.94
N ILE A 106 19.77 -18.73 -2.38
CA ILE A 106 19.44 -17.90 -1.21
C ILE A 106 18.27 -16.97 -1.54
N GLY A 107 18.30 -16.30 -2.69
CA GLY A 107 17.23 -15.44 -3.16
C GLY A 107 15.90 -16.18 -3.30
N VAL A 108 15.91 -17.40 -3.85
CA VAL A 108 14.72 -18.25 -3.96
C VAL A 108 14.20 -18.68 -2.59
N VAL A 109 15.08 -19.04 -1.64
CA VAL A 109 14.68 -19.41 -0.27
C VAL A 109 14.04 -18.22 0.44
N PHE A 110 14.63 -17.04 0.36
CA PHE A 110 14.06 -15.80 0.90
C PHE A 110 12.72 -15.46 0.24
N ALA A 111 12.63 -15.57 -1.09
CA ALA A 111 11.40 -15.33 -1.83
C ALA A 111 10.30 -16.34 -1.45
N LYS A 112 10.65 -17.62 -1.26
CA LYS A 112 9.71 -18.65 -0.77
C LYS A 112 9.24 -18.34 0.65
N LYS A 113 10.14 -17.89 1.54
CA LYS A 113 9.81 -17.49 2.91
C LYS A 113 8.90 -16.25 2.92
N ALA A 114 9.17 -15.28 2.07
CA ALA A 114 8.34 -14.10 1.86
C ALA A 114 6.97 -14.46 1.27
N LYS A 115 6.89 -15.40 0.31
CA LYS A 115 5.61 -15.89 -0.25
C LYS A 115 4.80 -16.69 0.76
N LYS A 116 5.45 -17.42 1.68
CA LYS A 116 4.77 -18.13 2.78
C LYS A 116 4.12 -17.15 3.76
N SER A 117 4.73 -15.98 3.96
CA SER A 117 4.08 -14.80 4.55
C SER A 117 3.12 -14.18 3.54
N LYS A 118 1.91 -14.74 3.41
CA LYS A 118 0.86 -14.25 2.50
C LYS A 118 0.33 -12.83 2.81
N GLY A 119 1.03 -12.00 3.59
CA GLY A 119 0.60 -10.67 3.98
C GLY A 119 0.51 -9.69 2.79
N PRO A 120 1.62 -9.39 2.09
CA PRO A 120 1.63 -8.34 1.06
C PRO A 120 0.85 -8.70 -0.22
N GLN A 121 0.89 -9.98 -0.64
CA GLN A 121 0.20 -10.44 -1.85
C GLN A 121 -1.32 -10.54 -1.68
N LYS A 122 -1.81 -10.94 -0.49
CA LYS A 122 -3.26 -10.97 -0.22
C LYS A 122 -3.84 -9.56 -0.18
N VAL A 123 -3.12 -8.61 0.42
CA VAL A 123 -3.56 -7.20 0.47
C VAL A 123 -3.63 -6.62 -0.94
N ALA A 124 -2.61 -6.83 -1.78
CA ALA A 124 -2.65 -6.39 -3.17
C ALA A 124 -3.76 -7.06 -3.99
N ALA A 125 -4.02 -8.36 -3.77
CA ALA A 125 -5.10 -9.08 -4.44
C ALA A 125 -6.49 -8.58 -4.00
N SER A 126 -6.72 -8.41 -2.69
CA SER A 126 -7.98 -7.89 -2.16
C SER A 126 -8.26 -6.47 -2.64
N VAL A 127 -7.25 -5.59 -2.71
CA VAL A 127 -7.44 -4.24 -3.26
C VAL A 127 -7.83 -4.28 -4.74
N LYS A 128 -7.22 -5.19 -5.52
CA LYS A 128 -7.52 -5.35 -6.95
C LYS A 128 -8.91 -5.95 -7.17
N GLU A 129 -9.34 -6.86 -6.30
CA GLU A 129 -10.67 -7.45 -6.28
C GLU A 129 -11.73 -6.41 -5.89
N THR A 130 -11.51 -5.61 -4.84
CA THR A 130 -12.40 -4.52 -4.45
C THR A 130 -12.53 -3.46 -5.55
N ALA A 131 -11.42 -3.10 -6.21
CA ALA A 131 -11.47 -2.20 -7.36
C ALA A 131 -12.27 -2.79 -8.53
N GLY A 132 -12.13 -4.09 -8.79
CA GLY A 132 -12.90 -4.80 -9.81
C GLY A 132 -14.40 -4.85 -9.52
N VAL A 133 -14.80 -5.04 -8.26
CA VAL A 133 -16.21 -5.04 -7.84
C VAL A 133 -16.80 -3.63 -7.95
N LEU A 134 -16.06 -2.61 -7.53
CA LEU A 134 -16.49 -1.21 -7.63
C LEU A 134 -16.58 -0.70 -9.07
N GLN A 135 -15.72 -1.18 -9.96
CA GLN A 135 -15.77 -0.84 -11.39
C GLN A 135 -16.92 -1.55 -12.12
N ASN A 136 -17.30 -2.76 -11.68
CA ASN A 136 -18.43 -3.51 -12.24
C ASN A 136 -19.79 -3.10 -11.63
N ALA A 137 -19.79 -2.42 -10.48
CA ALA A 137 -20.99 -1.81 -9.93
C ALA A 137 -21.34 -0.54 -10.73
N LYS A 138 -22.05 -0.71 -11.85
CA LYS A 138 -22.74 0.41 -12.52
C LYS A 138 -23.64 1.11 -11.48
N PRO A 139 -23.64 2.45 -11.37
CA PRO A 139 -24.61 3.16 -10.57
C PRO A 139 -25.98 2.90 -11.20
N HIS A 140 -26.81 2.06 -10.57
CA HIS A 140 -28.21 1.95 -10.96
C HIS A 140 -28.89 3.27 -10.58
N PRO A 141 -29.42 4.03 -11.55
CA PRO A 141 -30.33 5.12 -11.25
C PRO A 141 -31.49 4.50 -10.47
N ARG A 142 -31.68 4.92 -9.22
CA ARG A 142 -32.89 4.59 -8.48
C ARG A 142 -34.03 5.27 -9.24
N GLU A 143 -34.81 4.49 -9.97
CA GLU A 143 -36.13 4.94 -10.41
C GLU A 143 -36.94 5.19 -9.13
N LEU A 144 -37.09 6.47 -8.79
CA LEU A 144 -38.02 6.89 -7.75
C LEU A 144 -39.43 6.54 -8.29
N PRO A 145 -40.20 5.70 -7.59
CA PRO A 145 -41.60 5.53 -7.94
C PRO A 145 -42.25 6.90 -7.90
N ALA A 146 -42.90 7.28 -9.00
CA ALA A 146 -43.69 8.51 -9.08
C ALA A 146 -44.56 8.63 -7.83
N GLN A 147 -44.40 9.75 -7.15
CA GLN A 147 -44.98 10.10 -5.87
C GLN A 147 -46.49 10.42 -6.04
N ASP A 148 -47.28 9.45 -6.50
CA ASP A 148 -48.72 9.63 -6.74
C ASP A 148 -49.60 8.51 -6.14
N ARG A 149 -49.05 7.64 -5.28
CA ARG A 149 -49.85 6.63 -4.56
C ARG A 149 -49.65 6.62 -3.04
N VAL A 150 -49.58 7.82 -2.45
CA VAL A 150 -49.70 7.97 -0.99
C VAL A 150 -50.95 8.78 -0.61
N PRO A 151 -52.15 8.21 -0.81
CA PRO A 151 -53.23 8.51 0.14
C PRO A 151 -53.87 7.27 0.80
N GLU A 152 -53.79 6.06 0.24
CA GLU A 152 -54.55 4.92 0.79
C GLU A 152 -53.90 4.25 2.02
N ALA A 153 -52.58 4.14 2.06
CA ALA A 153 -51.89 3.42 3.14
C ALA A 153 -51.93 4.16 4.49
N ILE A 154 -52.05 5.48 4.46
CA ILE A 154 -52.18 6.35 5.64
C ILE A 154 -53.61 6.38 6.18
N GLU A 155 -54.63 6.21 5.32
CA GLU A 155 -56.02 6.17 5.76
C GLU A 155 -56.40 4.81 6.37
N ALA A 156 -55.81 3.71 5.88
CA ALA A 156 -56.02 2.37 6.43
C ALA A 156 -55.47 2.20 7.86
N VAL A 157 -54.39 2.92 8.20
CA VAL A 157 -53.80 2.86 9.56
C VAL A 157 -54.58 3.69 10.58
N ALA A 158 -55.28 4.74 10.13
CA ALA A 158 -56.08 5.61 10.99
C ALA A 158 -57.46 4.99 11.32
N ARG A 159 -58.00 4.11 10.48
CA ARG A 159 -59.32 3.49 10.67
C ARG A 159 -59.32 2.25 11.56
N SER A 160 -58.14 1.75 11.96
CA SER A 160 -58.01 0.53 12.78
C SER A 160 -57.79 0.81 14.28
N SER A 161 -57.76 2.07 14.72
CA SER A 161 -57.56 2.43 16.13
C SER A 161 -58.71 3.24 16.75
N SER A 162 -59.94 3.02 16.29
CA SER A 162 -61.16 3.59 16.89
C SER A 162 -62.21 2.51 17.08
#